data_AF-A0A2A4RVV7-F1
#
_entry.id   AF-A0A2A4RVV7-F1
#
_cell.length_a   1.000
_cell.length_b   1.000
_cell.length_c   1.000
_cell.angle_alpha   90.00
_cell.angle_beta   90.00
_cell.angle_gamma   90.00
#
_symmetry.space_group_name_H-M   'P 1'
#
loop_
_entity.id
_entity.type
_entity.pdbx_description
1 polymer ?
#
loop_
_entity_poly.entity_id
_entity_poly.type
_entity_poly.pdbx_seq_one_letter_code
_entity_poly.pdbx_strand_id
1 'polypeptide(L)'
;MEKDISETDRYGRLLRYVWLEDGRMVNEVLVSKGYARVSTYTSDSKHEDVLLSAEVEAIDPQIGLWGECGDVQTSSPKRADSTITPHTGGNCSIYYPTVCIPDPTPDLDCGEVGLRNYEVLAGDPHRFDGNKDGVGCEN
;
A
#
# COMPACT_ATOMS: atom_id res chain seq x y z
N MET A 1 4.82 -19.65 14.26
CA MET A 1 4.12 -18.97 13.15
C MET A 1 2.74 -19.58 12.99
N GLU A 2 1.77 -18.80 12.57
CA GLU A 2 0.35 -19.16 12.48
C GLU A 2 -0.17 -18.83 11.09
N LYS A 3 -1.08 -19.67 10.59
CA LYS A 3 -1.74 -19.45 9.29
C LYS A 3 -2.94 -18.52 9.45
N ASP A 4 -3.17 -17.69 8.43
CA ASP A 4 -4.39 -16.92 8.26
C ASP A 4 -5.61 -17.81 7.89
N ILE A 5 -6.74 -17.20 7.52
CA ILE A 5 -7.93 -17.92 7.04
C ILE A 5 -7.56 -18.72 5.78
N SER A 6 -6.99 -18.06 4.78
CA SER A 6 -6.43 -18.70 3.58
C SER A 6 -4.97 -19.18 3.79
N GLU A 7 -4.60 -20.32 3.19
CA GLU A 7 -3.21 -20.85 3.20
C GLU A 7 -2.25 -19.91 2.48
N THR A 8 -2.70 -19.49 1.32
CA THR A 8 -1.97 -18.73 0.33
C THR A 8 -2.88 -17.71 -0.30
N ASP A 9 -2.31 -16.63 -0.80
CA ASP A 9 -3.02 -15.76 -1.71
C ASP A 9 -3.15 -16.39 -3.12
N ARG A 10 -3.76 -15.62 -4.03
CA ARG A 10 -3.93 -16.00 -5.44
C ARG A 10 -2.62 -16.22 -6.21
N TYR A 11 -1.49 -15.76 -5.66
CA TYR A 11 -0.15 -15.91 -6.23
C TYR A 11 0.64 -17.04 -5.58
N GLY A 12 0.02 -17.81 -4.66
CA GLY A 12 0.69 -18.91 -3.97
C GLY A 12 1.64 -18.48 -2.85
N ARG A 13 1.63 -17.19 -2.45
CA ARG A 13 2.43 -16.72 -1.31
C ARG A 13 1.77 -17.16 -0.02
N LEU A 14 2.54 -17.75 0.90
CA LEU A 14 2.01 -18.20 2.18
C LEU A 14 1.58 -17.02 3.05
N LEU A 15 0.32 -17.02 3.50
CA LEU A 15 -0.19 -16.03 4.43
C LEU A 15 0.05 -16.50 5.87
N ARG A 16 1.01 -15.87 6.56
CA ARG A 16 1.45 -16.29 7.89
C ARG A 16 1.61 -15.10 8.83
N TYR A 17 1.13 -15.26 10.05
CA TYR A 17 1.46 -14.42 11.19
C TYR A 17 2.66 -15.00 11.93
N VAL A 18 3.66 -14.17 12.19
CA VAL A 18 4.85 -14.57 12.93
C VAL A 18 4.71 -14.10 14.36
N TRP A 19 4.99 -15.00 15.30
CA TRP A 19 4.93 -14.75 16.74
C TRP A 19 6.35 -14.79 17.31
N LEU A 20 6.68 -13.81 18.12
CA LEU A 20 7.92 -13.74 18.88
C LEU A 20 7.84 -14.63 20.12
N GLU A 21 8.99 -14.95 20.73
CA GLU A 21 9.06 -15.77 21.95
C GLU A 21 8.35 -15.13 23.15
N ASP A 22 8.26 -13.79 23.15
CA ASP A 22 7.55 -13.01 24.18
C ASP A 22 6.03 -12.93 23.97
N GLY A 23 5.51 -13.60 22.94
CA GLY A 23 4.09 -13.67 22.63
C GLY A 23 3.56 -12.52 21.78
N ARG A 24 4.40 -11.56 21.33
CA ARG A 24 3.95 -10.49 20.43
C ARG A 24 3.88 -10.97 18.98
N MET A 25 2.91 -10.44 18.23
CA MET A 25 2.78 -10.68 16.80
C MET A 25 3.65 -9.67 16.02
N VAL A 26 4.48 -10.15 15.09
CA VAL A 26 5.38 -9.28 14.31
C VAL A 26 4.59 -8.23 13.52
N ASN A 27 3.47 -8.58 12.90
CA ASN A 27 2.63 -7.65 12.15
C ASN A 27 2.11 -6.51 13.04
N GLU A 28 1.62 -6.83 14.24
CA GLU A 28 1.18 -5.84 15.23
C GLU A 28 2.33 -4.91 15.65
N VAL A 29 3.53 -5.46 15.88
CA VAL A 29 4.70 -4.66 16.24
C VAL A 29 5.12 -3.72 15.12
N LEU A 30 5.01 -4.16 13.85
CA LEU A 30 5.31 -3.30 12.70
C LEU A 30 4.30 -2.15 12.57
N VAL A 31 3.02 -2.45 12.74
CA VAL A 31 1.94 -1.46 12.62
C VAL A 31 1.98 -0.46 13.78
N SER A 32 2.06 -0.92 15.03
CA SER A 32 2.12 -0.06 16.24
C SER A 32 3.36 0.85 16.27
N LYS A 33 4.46 0.44 15.63
CA LYS A 33 5.65 1.28 15.47
C LYS A 33 5.63 2.15 14.21
N GLY A 34 4.50 2.20 13.50
CA GLY A 34 4.33 3.02 12.30
C GLY A 34 5.24 2.60 11.15
N TYR A 35 5.70 1.35 11.09
CA TYR A 35 6.50 0.82 9.97
C TYR A 35 5.66 0.18 8.86
N ALA A 36 4.39 -0.09 9.14
CA ALA A 36 3.45 -0.68 8.20
C ALA A 36 2.05 -0.08 8.40
N ARG A 37 1.27 -0.05 7.32
CA ARG A 37 -0.18 0.21 7.36
C ARG A 37 -0.94 -1.10 7.30
N VAL A 38 -2.15 -1.11 7.85
CA VAL A 38 -3.04 -2.27 7.77
C VAL A 38 -3.64 -2.32 6.38
N SER A 39 -3.67 -3.52 5.82
CA SER A 39 -4.19 -3.74 4.48
C SER A 39 -5.02 -5.00 4.49
N THR A 40 -6.33 -4.83 4.38
CA THR A 40 -7.29 -5.94 4.51
C THR A 40 -7.75 -6.41 3.14
N TYR A 41 -7.80 -7.72 2.97
CA TYR A 41 -8.39 -8.38 1.81
C TYR A 41 -9.71 -9.00 2.24
N THR A 42 -10.74 -8.91 1.39
CA THR A 42 -12.17 -8.96 1.72
C THR A 42 -12.70 -10.24 2.41
N SER A 43 -11.85 -11.18 2.83
CA SER A 43 -12.24 -12.34 3.64
C SER A 43 -11.15 -12.95 4.54
N ASP A 44 -9.94 -12.40 4.60
CA ASP A 44 -8.80 -12.94 5.36
C ASP A 44 -8.44 -12.00 6.53
N SER A 45 -9.24 -12.07 7.60
CA SER A 45 -9.28 -11.07 8.68
C SER A 45 -8.99 -11.63 10.08
N LYS A 46 -8.16 -12.67 10.22
CA LYS A 46 -8.03 -13.37 11.53
C LYS A 46 -7.59 -12.47 12.70
N HIS A 47 -6.73 -11.49 12.43
CA HIS A 47 -6.25 -10.52 13.41
C HIS A 47 -6.52 -9.06 12.98
N GLU A 48 -7.50 -8.83 12.10
CA GLU A 48 -7.80 -7.50 11.57
C GLU A 48 -8.04 -6.47 12.67
N ASP A 49 -8.88 -6.78 13.66
CA ASP A 49 -9.19 -5.85 14.76
C ASP A 49 -7.95 -5.44 15.57
N VAL A 50 -7.03 -6.38 15.82
CA VAL A 50 -5.78 -6.13 16.55
C VAL A 50 -4.88 -5.22 15.74
N LEU A 51 -4.76 -5.48 14.43
CA LEU A 51 -3.94 -4.68 13.53
C LEU A 51 -4.50 -3.27 13.36
N LEU A 52 -5.81 -3.12 13.17
CA LEU A 52 -6.47 -1.81 13.07
C LEU A 52 -6.30 -1.00 14.37
N SER A 53 -6.40 -1.65 15.53
CA SER A 53 -6.16 -0.98 16.82
C SER A 53 -4.71 -0.50 16.92
N ALA A 54 -3.74 -1.34 16.56
CA ALA A 54 -2.33 -0.97 16.53
C ALA A 54 -2.03 0.19 15.55
N GLU A 55 -2.78 0.29 14.45
CA GLU A 55 -2.62 1.38 13.49
C GLU A 55 -3.07 2.71 14.08
N VAL A 56 -4.23 2.71 14.75
CA VAL A 56 -4.74 3.89 15.46
C VAL A 56 -3.75 4.36 16.53
N GLU A 57 -3.13 3.42 17.27
CA GLU A 57 -2.10 3.72 18.27
C GLU A 57 -0.84 4.38 17.66
N ALA A 58 -0.54 4.13 16.39
CA ALA A 58 0.59 4.73 15.69
C ALA A 58 0.23 6.10 15.07
N ILE A 59 -1.03 6.30 14.66
CA ILE A 59 -1.50 7.53 13.98
C ILE A 59 -1.55 8.72 14.94
N ASP A 60 -2.19 8.58 16.11
CA ASP A 60 -2.39 9.69 17.07
C ASP A 60 -1.08 10.37 17.52
N PRO A 61 -0.03 9.64 17.91
CA PRO A 61 1.28 10.20 18.19
C PRO A 61 2.17 10.47 16.96
N GLN A 62 1.66 10.27 15.73
CA GLN A 62 2.40 10.43 14.47
C GLN A 62 3.70 9.61 14.40
N ILE A 63 3.64 8.34 14.78
CA ILE A 63 4.81 7.45 14.80
C ILE A 63 5.16 6.99 13.37
N GLY A 64 6.45 7.00 13.03
CA GLY A 64 6.96 6.42 11.78
C GLY A 64 6.33 7.05 10.54
N LEU A 65 5.72 6.23 9.68
CA LEU A 65 5.05 6.64 8.44
C LEU A 65 4.00 7.74 8.65
N TRP A 66 3.44 7.89 9.85
CA TRP A 66 2.37 8.85 10.16
C TRP A 66 2.84 10.27 10.52
N GLY A 67 4.15 10.46 10.78
CA GLY A 67 4.74 11.74 11.15
C GLY A 67 5.82 12.27 10.21
N GLU A 68 6.41 11.41 9.37
CA GLU A 68 7.51 11.76 8.47
C GLU A 68 7.09 12.62 7.25
N CYS A 69 5.79 12.89 7.06
CA CYS A 69 5.27 13.79 6.02
C CYS A 69 4.49 14.97 6.61
N GLY A 70 5.10 15.74 7.52
CA GLY A 70 4.52 16.96 8.08
C GLY A 70 5.17 18.24 7.56
N ASP A 71 4.84 18.68 6.34
CA ASP A 71 4.78 20.10 5.93
C ASP A 71 4.28 20.25 4.47
N VAL A 72 2.99 19.98 4.23
CA VAL A 72 2.27 20.89 3.31
C VAL A 72 1.66 21.93 4.20
N GLN A 73 2.44 22.98 4.43
CA GLN A 73 1.98 24.21 5.04
C GLN A 73 0.64 24.60 4.43
N THR A 74 -0.37 24.62 5.29
CA THR A 74 -1.70 25.15 5.06
C THR A 74 -1.61 26.67 4.87
N SER A 75 -1.00 27.13 3.78
CA SER A 75 -1.22 28.46 3.26
C SER A 75 -1.79 28.31 1.86
N SER A 76 -3.12 28.28 1.79
CA SER A 76 -3.86 28.42 0.54
C SER A 76 -3.37 29.66 -0.22
N PRO A 77 -2.93 29.53 -1.48
CA PRO A 77 -3.03 30.60 -2.44
C PRO A 77 -4.21 30.28 -3.36
N LYS A 78 -5.21 31.13 -3.25
CA LYS A 78 -6.32 31.28 -4.17
C LYS A 78 -5.85 31.23 -5.64
N ARG A 79 -6.13 30.10 -6.31
CA ARG A 79 -6.45 29.89 -7.73
C ARG A 79 -5.53 30.51 -8.79
N ALA A 80 -4.88 29.67 -9.59
CA ALA A 80 -4.82 29.83 -11.05
C ALA A 80 -4.57 28.48 -11.74
N ASP A 81 -5.61 28.04 -12.46
CA ASP A 81 -5.57 27.29 -13.72
C ASP A 81 -4.45 26.25 -13.93
N SER A 82 -4.77 24.98 -13.73
CA SER A 82 -4.07 23.89 -14.39
C SER A 82 -5.11 22.98 -15.03
N THR A 83 -5.23 23.18 -16.34
CA THR A 83 -5.92 22.27 -17.24
C THR A 83 -5.09 20.99 -17.32
N ILE A 84 -5.35 20.06 -16.40
CA ILE A 84 -5.18 18.63 -16.65
C ILE A 84 -6.49 17.98 -16.22
N THR A 85 -7.09 17.27 -17.17
CA THR A 85 -8.36 16.57 -17.06
C THR A 85 -8.45 15.70 -15.82
N PRO A 86 -9.64 15.58 -15.22
CA PRO A 86 -9.80 15.07 -13.88
C PRO A 86 -9.92 13.54 -13.88
N HIS A 87 -9.00 12.85 -13.19
CA HIS A 87 -9.39 11.60 -12.53
C HIS A 87 -10.27 11.99 -11.34
N THR A 88 -11.53 12.25 -11.64
CA THR A 88 -12.57 12.49 -10.64
C THR A 88 -12.77 11.19 -9.85
N GLY A 89 -12.16 11.11 -8.66
CA GLY A 89 -12.64 10.25 -7.58
C GLY A 89 -12.15 8.80 -7.56
N GLY A 90 -10.91 8.54 -7.95
CA GLY A 90 -10.26 7.23 -7.74
C GLY A 90 -9.03 7.36 -6.85
N ASN A 91 -8.86 6.44 -5.91
CA ASN A 91 -7.67 6.20 -5.11
C ASN A 91 -6.49 5.69 -5.96
N CYS A 92 -6.21 6.33 -7.10
CA CYS A 92 -5.17 5.94 -8.04
C CYS A 92 -3.79 6.40 -7.55
N SER A 93 -2.80 5.54 -7.74
CA SER A 93 -1.41 5.75 -7.35
C SER A 93 -0.71 6.76 -8.24
N ILE A 94 0.14 7.60 -7.65
CA ILE A 94 0.96 8.58 -8.37
C ILE A 94 2.12 7.91 -9.14
N TYR A 95 2.46 6.66 -8.80
CA TYR A 95 3.57 5.94 -9.42
C TYR A 95 3.24 5.47 -10.85
N TYR A 96 1.96 5.49 -11.24
CA TYR A 96 1.48 5.11 -12.56
C TYR A 96 0.65 6.26 -13.17
N PRO A 97 1.30 7.30 -13.72
CA PRO A 97 0.63 8.56 -14.10
C PRO A 97 -0.34 8.40 -15.27
N THR A 98 -0.20 7.33 -16.05
CA THR A 98 -0.98 7.08 -17.27
C THR A 98 -2.10 6.05 -17.09
N VAL A 99 -2.12 5.34 -15.96
CA VAL A 99 -3.08 4.25 -15.68
C VAL A 99 -3.55 4.32 -14.22
N CYS A 100 -4.83 4.12 -13.97
CA CYS A 100 -5.34 4.11 -12.59
C CYS A 100 -5.09 2.75 -11.94
N ILE A 101 -4.04 2.65 -11.11
CA ILE A 101 -3.74 1.48 -10.29
C ILE A 101 -3.79 1.91 -8.81
N PRO A 102 -4.61 1.28 -7.94
CA PRO A 102 -4.76 1.71 -6.55
C PRO A 102 -3.55 1.42 -5.66
N ASP A 103 -3.15 2.35 -4.79
CA ASP A 103 -2.12 2.09 -3.76
C ASP A 103 -2.70 1.25 -2.58
N PRO A 104 -1.92 0.28 -2.07
CA PRO A 104 -2.20 -1.15 -1.92
C PRO A 104 -3.11 -1.48 -0.73
N THR A 105 -3.95 -2.52 -0.75
CA THR A 105 -3.85 -3.87 -1.35
C THR A 105 -4.90 -4.24 -2.40
N PRO A 106 -4.69 -5.36 -3.13
CA PRO A 106 -3.51 -6.26 -3.14
C PRO A 106 -2.40 -5.81 -4.10
N ASP A 107 -1.20 -6.40 -3.92
CA ASP A 107 -0.10 -6.30 -4.86
C ASP A 107 -0.52 -6.89 -6.22
N LEU A 108 -0.76 -6.03 -7.21
CA LEU A 108 -1.29 -6.42 -8.51
C LEU A 108 -0.11 -6.84 -9.40
N ASP A 109 -0.26 -7.95 -10.12
CA ASP A 109 0.63 -8.32 -11.22
C ASP A 109 0.10 -7.79 -12.57
N CYS A 110 0.98 -7.72 -13.57
CA CYS A 110 0.64 -7.27 -14.93
C CYS A 110 -0.56 -8.00 -15.56
N GLY A 111 -0.77 -9.27 -15.21
CA GLY A 111 -1.92 -10.04 -15.68
C GLY A 111 -3.26 -9.57 -15.11
N GLU A 112 -3.26 -8.86 -13.99
CA GLU A 112 -4.46 -8.44 -13.27
C GLU A 112 -4.90 -7.03 -13.66
N VAL A 113 -3.94 -6.16 -13.92
CA VAL A 113 -4.20 -4.81 -14.44
C VAL A 113 -4.74 -4.89 -15.88
N GLY A 114 -4.31 -5.91 -16.65
CA GLY A 114 -4.72 -6.08 -18.05
C GLY A 114 -4.16 -5.01 -18.98
N LEU A 115 -3.29 -4.13 -18.48
CA LEU A 115 -2.59 -3.07 -19.19
C LEU A 115 -1.12 -3.44 -19.33
N ARG A 116 -0.50 -2.97 -20.42
CA ARG A 116 0.90 -3.26 -20.78
C ARG A 116 1.57 -2.01 -21.32
N ASN A 117 2.89 -1.95 -21.21
CA ASN A 117 3.72 -0.87 -21.76
C ASN A 117 3.27 0.53 -21.30
N TYR A 118 3.10 0.71 -20.00
CA TYR A 118 2.74 2.01 -19.42
C TYR A 118 3.89 2.58 -18.61
N GLU A 119 3.89 3.90 -18.45
CA GLU A 119 4.91 4.63 -17.73
C GLU A 119 4.88 4.28 -16.23
N VAL A 120 6.05 3.95 -15.68
CA VAL A 120 6.24 3.67 -14.25
C VAL A 120 7.27 4.65 -13.69
N LEU A 121 6.90 5.37 -12.63
CA LEU A 121 7.80 6.26 -11.92
C LEU A 121 8.63 5.51 -10.88
N ALA A 122 9.75 6.14 -10.48
CA ALA A 122 10.60 5.64 -9.42
C ALA A 122 9.81 5.39 -8.12
N GLY A 123 9.90 4.17 -7.58
CA GLY A 123 9.18 3.73 -6.39
C GLY A 123 8.42 2.42 -6.64
N ASP A 124 7.87 2.27 -7.85
CA ASP A 124 7.20 1.08 -8.40
C ASP A 124 6.65 0.09 -7.33
N PRO A 125 5.62 0.49 -6.57
CA PRO A 125 5.16 -0.29 -5.42
C PRO A 125 4.65 -1.70 -5.76
N HIS A 126 4.16 -1.90 -6.99
CA HIS A 126 3.69 -3.20 -7.51
C HIS A 126 4.75 -3.93 -8.34
N ARG A 127 5.94 -3.34 -8.45
CA ARG A 127 7.10 -3.97 -9.11
C ARG A 127 6.83 -4.32 -10.57
N PHE A 128 6.03 -3.50 -11.27
CA PHE A 128 5.68 -3.68 -12.68
C PHE A 128 6.84 -3.41 -13.63
N ASP A 129 7.81 -2.60 -13.21
CA ASP A 129 9.04 -2.24 -13.93
C ASP A 129 10.25 -2.92 -13.24
N GLY A 130 10.38 -4.22 -13.51
CA GLY A 130 11.45 -5.04 -12.93
C GLY A 130 12.86 -4.66 -13.41
N ASN A 131 12.97 -4.13 -14.64
CA ASN A 131 14.25 -3.76 -15.26
C ASN A 131 14.66 -2.30 -14.99
N LYS A 132 13.73 -1.47 -14.47
CA LYS A 132 13.86 -0.06 -14.10
C LYS A 132 14.13 0.86 -15.28
N ASP A 133 13.56 0.56 -16.44
CA ASP A 133 13.68 1.39 -17.64
C ASP A 133 12.58 2.46 -17.77
N GLY A 134 11.65 2.49 -16.82
CA GLY A 134 10.51 3.42 -16.78
C GLY A 134 9.25 2.87 -17.46
N VAL A 135 9.26 1.61 -17.92
CA VAL A 135 8.14 0.96 -18.59
C VAL A 135 7.70 -0.30 -17.84
N GLY A 136 6.48 -0.26 -17.32
CA GLY A 136 5.86 -1.36 -16.61
C GLY A 136 5.19 -2.37 -17.53
N CYS A 137 5.20 -3.64 -17.12
CA CYS A 137 4.48 -4.72 -17.79
C CYS A 137 4.84 -4.88 -19.27
N GLU A 138 6.13 -4.74 -19.55
CA GLU A 138 6.75 -5.16 -20.80
C GLU A 138 6.64 -6.70 -20.92
N ASN A 139 6.07 -7.17 -22.03
CA ASN A 139 5.84 -8.56 -22.43
C ASN A 139 5.83 -9.69 -21.39
#